data_AF-X0WGC9-F1
#
_entry.id   AF-X0WGC9-F1
#
_cell.length_a   1.000
_cell.length_b   1.000
_cell.length_c   1.000
_cell.angle_alpha   90.00
_cell.angle_beta   90.00
_cell.angle_gamma   90.00
#
_symmetry.space_group_name_H-M   'P 1'
#
loop_
_entity.id
_entity.type
_entity.pdbx_description
1 polymer ?
#
loop_
_entity_poly.entity_id
_entity_poly.type
_entity_poly.pdbx_seq_one_letter_code
_entity_poly.pdbx_strand_id
1 'polypeptide(L)' 'MRRYLDGRAMDDVAIDRIRSFEERAVEMHPKGYWLAFSGGKDSVVILDLAKRA' A
#
# COMPACT_ATOMS: atom_id res chain seq x y z
N MET A 1 -14.44 -12.10 -8.14
CA MET A 1 -13.50 -13.23 -7.91
C MET A 1 -12.29 -12.68 -7.18
N ARG A 2 -12.01 -13.15 -5.96
CA ARG A 2 -10.83 -12.72 -5.18
C ARG A 2 -9.57 -13.32 -5.84
N ARG A 3 -8.56 -12.50 -6.11
CA ARG A 3 -7.28 -12.96 -6.69
C ARG A 3 -6.34 -13.40 -5.58
N TYR A 4 -5.56 -14.42 -5.85
CA TYR A 4 -4.57 -14.97 -4.92
C TYR A 4 -3.17 -14.89 -5.53
N LEU A 5 -2.17 -14.66 -4.69
CA LEU A 5 -0.76 -14.72 -5.00
C LEU A 5 -0.09 -15.55 -3.91
N ASP A 6 0.57 -16.65 -4.31
CA ASP A 6 1.23 -17.59 -3.39
C ASP A 6 0.31 -18.08 -2.26
N GLY A 7 -0.95 -18.38 -2.58
CA GLY A 7 -1.95 -18.87 -1.63
C GLY A 7 -2.55 -17.81 -0.70
N ARG A 8 -2.09 -16.55 -0.77
CA ARG A 8 -2.64 -15.43 0.02
C ARG A 8 -3.52 -14.55 -0.86
N ALA A 9 -4.52 -13.88 -0.28
CA ALA A 9 -5.30 -12.91 -1.06
C ALA A 9 -4.38 -11.78 -1.50
N MET A 10 -4.51 -11.37 -2.76
CA MET A 10 -3.61 -10.41 -3.39
C MET A 10 -3.61 -9.05 -2.66
N ASP A 11 -4.77 -8.62 -2.17
CA ASP A 11 -4.91 -7.43 -1.32
C ASP A 11 -4.04 -7.51 -0.07
N ASP A 12 -4.04 -8.65 0.62
CA ASP A 12 -3.27 -8.85 1.85
C ASP A 12 -1.77 -8.80 1.53
N VAL A 13 -1.35 -9.39 0.40
CA VAL A 13 0.04 -9.29 -0.09
C VAL A 13 0.44 -7.85 -0.40
N ALA A 14 -0.47 -7.07 -1.01
CA ALA A 14 -0.21 -5.68 -1.35
C ALA A 14 -0.12 -4.80 -0.10
N ILE A 15 -1.01 -5.01 0.88
CA ILE A 15 -1.02 -4.31 2.15
C ILE A 15 0.28 -4.58 2.93
N ASP A 16 0.70 -5.84 3.04
CA ASP A 16 1.96 -6.19 3.70
C ASP A 16 3.16 -5.46 3.07
N ARG A 17 3.18 -5.35 1.73
CA ARG A 17 4.24 -4.63 1.02
C ARG A 17 4.18 -3.13 1.30
N ILE A 18 2.99 -2.52 1.32
CA ILE A 18 2.84 -1.10 1.65
C ILE A 18 3.42 -0.83 3.05
N ARG A 19 3.03 -1.62 4.07
CA ARG A 19 3.58 -1.49 5.43
C ARG A 19 5.11 -1.53 5.47
N SER A 20 5.73 -2.45 4.74
CA SER A 20 7.21 -2.52 4.67
C SER A 20 7.85 -1.27 4.06
N PHE A 21 7.18 -0.61 3.11
CA PHE A 21 7.65 0.65 2.55
C PHE A 21 7.39 1.83 3.49
N GLU A 22 6.28 1.83 4.24
CA GLU A 22 5.97 2.85 5.24
C GLU A 22 6.99 2.86 6.37
N GLU A 23 7.34 1.69 6.91
CA GLU A 23 8.40 1.53 7.91
C GLU A 23 9.70 2.18 7.42
N ARG A 24 10.12 1.81 6.20
CA ARG A 24 11.33 2.38 5.60
C ARG A 24 11.22 3.89 5.35
N ALA A 25 10.06 4.38 4.93
CA ALA A 25 9.84 5.80 4.67
C ALA A 25 9.90 6.63 5.96
N VAL A 26 9.34 6.12 7.06
CA VAL A 26 9.38 6.77 8.37
C VAL A 26 10.79 6.76 8.96
N GLU A 27 11.57 5.69 8.77
CA GLU A 27 13.00 5.68 9.12
C GLU A 27 13.78 6.80 8.42
N MET A 28 13.49 7.04 7.13
CA MET A 28 14.16 8.08 6.34
C MET A 28 13.64 9.49 6.68
N HIS A 29 12.34 9.61 6.97
CA HIS A 29 11.67 10.87 7.29
C HIS A 29 10.72 10.68 8.48
N PRO A 30 11.18 10.90 9.72
CA PRO A 30 10.40 10.62 10.94
C PRO A 30 9.10 11.43 11.09
N LYS A 31 8.93 12.50 10.29
CA LYS A 31 7.69 13.29 10.26
C LYS A 31 6.58 12.62 9.43
N GLY A 32 6.88 11.50 8.78
CA GLY A 32 5.97 10.77 7.91
C GLY A 32 6.35 10.89 6.43
N TYR A 33 5.44 10.44 5.59
CA TYR A 33 5.60 10.37 4.14
C TYR A 33 4.34 10.88 3.43
N TRP A 34 4.45 11.17 2.15
CA TRP A 34 3.31 11.54 1.32
C TRP A 34 2.97 10.42 0.34
N LEU A 35 1.69 10.16 0.15
CA LEU A 35 1.20 9.27 -0.90
C LEU A 35 0.78 10.11 -2.10
N ALA A 36 1.46 9.91 -3.25
CA ALA A 36 1.11 10.60 -4.48
C ALA A 36 -0.27 10.14 -4.99
N PHE A 37 -1.15 11.09 -5.30
CA PHE A 37 -2.51 10.82 -5.71
C PHE A 37 -2.91 11.68 -6.92
N SER A 38 -3.31 11.04 -8.02
CA SER A 38 -3.71 11.72 -9.26
C SER A 38 -5.20 11.67 -9.55
N GLY A 39 -5.96 10.86 -8.80
CA GLY A 39 -7.36 10.55 -9.11
C GLY A 39 -7.53 9.49 -10.20
N GLY A 40 -6.44 9.03 -10.84
CA GLY A 40 -6.49 7.89 -11.76
C GLY A 40 -6.79 6.58 -11.04
N LYS A 41 -7.33 5.59 -11.76
CA LYS A 41 -7.77 4.29 -11.21
C LYS A 41 -6.74 3.63 -10.29
N ASP A 42 -5.46 3.70 -10.65
CA ASP A 42 -4.40 3.04 -9.91
C ASP A 42 -4.12 3.77 -8.60
N SER A 43 -4.08 5.11 -8.63
CA SER A 43 -3.93 5.92 -7.41
C SER A 43 -5.12 5.79 -6.45
N VAL A 44 -6.33 5.55 -6.97
CA VAL A 44 -7.51 5.27 -6.14
C VAL A 44 -7.37 3.93 -5.42
N VAL A 45 -6.94 2.88 -6.14
CA VAL A 45 -6.73 1.56 -5.53
C VAL A 45 -5.58 1.59 -4.53
N ILE A 46 -4.46 2.26 -4.84
CA ILE A 46 -3.34 2.42 -3.91
C ILE A 46 -3.75 3.19 -2.66
N LEU A 47 -4.59 4.23 -2.78
CA LEU A 47 -5.13 4.96 -1.64
C LEU A 47 -6.00 4.07 -0.74
N ASP A 48 -6.85 3.20 -1.32
CA ASP A 48 -7.63 2.23 -0.54
C ASP A 48 -6.74 1.25 0.22
N LEU A 49 -5.77 0.66 -0.49
CA LEU A 49 -4.84 -0.31 0.10
C LEU A 49 -3.97 0.34 1.20
N ALA A 50 -3.49 1.56 1.00
CA ALA A 50 -2.70 2.30 1.99
C ALA A 50 -3.51 2.67 3.23
N LYS A 51 -4.83 2.91 3.11
CA LYS A 51 -5.71 3.12 4.28
C LYS A 51 -6.00 1.85 5.06
N ARG A 52 -5.76 0.68 4.47
CA ARG A 52 -5.96 -0.65 5.07
C ARG A 52 -4.65 -1.25 5.61
N ALA A 53 -3.50 -0.69 5.21
CA ALA A 53 -2.21 -0.91 5.85
C ALA A 53 -2.24 -0.34 7.27
#